data_AF-A0A3D5SLD3-F1
#
_entry.id   AF-A0A3D5SLD3-F1
#
_cell.length_a   1.000
_cell.length_b   1.000
_cell.length_c   1.000
_cell.angle_alpha   90.00
_cell.angle_beta   90.00
_cell.angle_gamma   90.00
#
_symmetry.space_group_name_H-M   'P 1'
#
loop_
_entity.id
_entity.type
_entity.pdbx_description
1 polymer ?
#
loop_
_entity_poly.entity_id
_entity_poly.type
_entity_poly.pdbx_seq_one_letter_code
_entity_poly.pdbx_strand_id
1 'polypeptide(L)'
;MPSRKPRQHSFSDKKLEVLQRLTFDYFLKETNPENGLVPDSTRQGAPYSITPTGFALAAYPVGVERGFITRNAGVKRTLTTLRFFWNSPQGPEPDATGYKGFYYHFLDMNTGRRTGNCELSTIDSTFLIAGALTAAEYFNRDTEDEHQIRTLADALY
;
A
#
# COMPACT_ATOMS: atom_id res chain seq x y z
N MET A 1 -21.80 -10.92 44.77
CA MET A 1 -21.04 -10.73 43.51
C MET A 1 -20.61 -9.27 43.45
N PRO A 2 -19.30 -8.93 43.44
CA PRO A 2 -18.91 -7.53 43.33
C PRO A 2 -19.24 -6.99 41.94
N SER A 3 -19.98 -5.89 41.89
CA SER A 3 -20.32 -5.16 40.67
C SER A 3 -19.03 -4.66 40.00
N ARG A 4 -18.72 -5.22 38.83
CA ARG A 4 -17.57 -4.81 38.02
C ARG A 4 -17.94 -3.47 37.37
N LYS A 5 -17.41 -2.36 37.89
CA LYS A 5 -17.54 -1.04 37.26
C LYS A 5 -17.10 -1.14 35.79
N PRO A 6 -17.86 -0.59 34.83
CA PRO A 6 -17.43 -0.58 33.44
C PRO A 6 -16.14 0.25 33.33
N ARG A 7 -15.10 -0.32 32.72
CA ARG A 7 -13.89 0.44 32.37
C ARG A 7 -14.24 1.44 31.29
N GLN A 8 -14.56 2.68 31.67
CA GLN A 8 -14.60 3.79 30.71
C GLN A 8 -13.17 4.22 30.38
N HIS A 9 -12.63 3.65 29.31
CA HIS A 9 -11.61 4.33 28.53
C HIS A 9 -12.24 4.70 27.19
N SER A 10 -12.98 5.82 27.15
CA SER A 10 -13.32 6.38 25.84
C SER A 10 -12.04 6.92 25.23
N PHE A 11 -11.74 6.48 24.01
CA PHE A 11 -10.69 7.08 23.22
C PHE A 11 -11.21 8.45 22.78
N SER A 12 -10.53 9.54 23.13
CA SER A 12 -10.94 10.87 22.68
C SER A 12 -10.59 11.07 21.21
N ASP A 13 -11.33 11.94 20.51
CA ASP A 13 -11.07 12.27 19.10
C ASP A 13 -9.63 12.73 18.87
N LYS A 14 -9.09 13.55 19.78
CA LYS A 14 -7.69 13.98 19.76
C LYS A 14 -6.70 12.81 19.82
N LYS A 15 -6.97 11.81 20.68
CA LYS A 15 -6.12 10.61 20.77
C LYS A 15 -6.23 9.77 19.50
N LEU A 16 -7.43 9.68 18.93
CA LEU A 16 -7.65 8.95 17.67
C LEU A 16 -6.91 9.61 16.51
N GLU A 17 -6.95 10.94 16.40
CA GLU A 17 -6.22 11.69 15.38
C GLU A 17 -4.71 11.49 15.49
N VAL A 18 -4.15 11.57 16.70
CA VAL A 18 -2.73 11.29 16.95
C VAL A 18 -2.38 9.87 16.54
N LEU A 19 -3.21 8.88 16.90
CA LEU A 19 -2.99 7.48 16.53
C LEU A 19 -3.03 7.33 15.00
N GLN A 20 -4.02 7.89 14.32
CA GLN A 20 -4.13 7.86 12.86
C GLN A 20 -2.89 8.47 12.19
N ARG A 21 -2.42 9.62 12.68
CA ARG A 21 -1.21 10.26 12.15
C ARG A 21 0.03 9.39 12.34
N LEU A 22 0.23 8.86 13.55
CA LEU A 22 1.39 7.99 13.84
C LEU A 22 1.36 6.70 13.02
N THR A 23 0.19 6.11 12.80
CA THR A 23 0.04 4.94 11.94
C THR A 23 0.29 5.29 10.47
N PHE A 24 -0.23 6.41 9.97
CA PHE A 24 -0.01 6.85 8.59
C PHE A 24 1.47 7.16 8.31
N ASP A 25 2.18 7.71 9.30
CA ASP A 25 3.60 8.01 9.23
C ASP A 25 4.46 6.77 8.88
N TYR A 26 4.01 5.56 9.20
CA TYR A 26 4.64 4.32 8.74
C TYR A 26 4.76 4.30 7.21
N PHE A 27 3.66 4.53 6.49
CA PHE A 27 3.67 4.54 5.03
C PHE A 27 4.49 5.71 4.47
N LEU A 28 4.58 6.84 5.16
CA LEU A 28 5.40 7.95 4.67
C LEU A 28 6.90 7.67 4.78
N LYS A 29 7.32 7.03 5.88
CA LYS A 29 8.73 6.82 6.23
C LYS A 29 9.30 5.55 5.61
N GLU A 30 8.52 4.47 5.59
CA GLU A 30 9.01 3.13 5.26
C GLU A 30 8.76 2.74 3.80
N THR A 31 7.84 3.39 3.09
CA THR A 31 7.62 3.11 1.66
C THR A 31 8.85 3.49 0.84
N ASN A 32 9.35 2.56 0.03
CA ASN A 32 10.43 2.84 -0.92
C ASN A 32 9.94 3.86 -1.97
N PRO A 33 10.55 5.06 -2.06
CA PRO A 33 10.10 6.11 -2.97
C PRO A 33 10.32 5.81 -4.46
N GLU A 34 11.14 4.81 -4.80
CA GLU A 34 11.47 4.47 -6.18
C GLU A 34 10.46 3.49 -6.81
N ASN A 35 9.88 2.59 -6.01
CA ASN A 35 8.96 1.56 -6.51
C ASN A 35 7.65 1.44 -5.72
N GLY A 36 7.49 2.17 -4.61
CA GLY A 36 6.26 2.17 -3.82
C GLY A 36 6.07 0.95 -2.93
N LEU A 37 7.03 0.01 -2.90
CA LEU A 37 6.93 -1.16 -2.03
C LEU A 37 7.05 -0.74 -0.56
N VAL A 38 6.35 -1.47 0.31
CA VAL A 38 6.32 -1.27 1.76
C VAL A 38 6.90 -2.50 2.47
N PRO A 39 7.76 -2.34 3.50
CA PRO A 39 8.25 -3.47 4.27
C PRO A 39 7.12 -4.18 5.01
N ASP A 40 7.32 -5.45 5.30
CA ASP A 40 6.36 -6.25 6.08
C ASP A 40 6.30 -5.82 7.57
N SER A 41 7.42 -5.27 8.07
CA SER A 41 7.49 -4.67 9.39
C SER A 41 8.66 -3.68 9.51
N THR A 42 8.72 -2.92 10.60
CA THR A 42 9.84 -2.03 10.93
C THR A 42 11.07 -2.76 11.51
N ARG A 43 11.08 -4.10 11.50
CA ARG A 43 12.25 -4.86 11.96
C ARG A 43 13.38 -4.73 10.94
N GLN A 44 14.61 -4.56 11.43
CA GLN A 44 15.78 -4.52 10.56
C GLN A 44 15.86 -5.77 9.68
N GLY A 45 15.95 -5.59 8.36
CA GLY A 45 16.02 -6.68 7.39
C GLY A 45 14.68 -7.34 7.06
N ALA A 46 13.54 -6.75 7.43
CA ALA A 46 12.23 -7.26 6.99
C ALA A 46 12.12 -7.27 5.46
N PRO A 47 11.52 -8.32 4.86
CA PRO A 47 11.22 -8.32 3.43
C PRO A 47 10.16 -7.28 3.10
N TYR A 48 10.04 -6.92 1.83
CA TYR A 48 8.96 -6.07 1.36
C TYR A 48 7.78 -6.93 0.91
N SER A 49 6.58 -6.55 1.33
CA SER A 49 5.35 -7.33 1.11
C SER A 49 4.33 -6.53 0.32
N ILE A 50 3.59 -7.21 -0.56
CA ILE A 50 2.59 -6.56 -1.41
C ILE A 50 1.32 -6.18 -0.63
N THR A 51 1.00 -6.85 0.48
CA THR A 51 -0.18 -6.52 1.31
C THR A 51 -0.06 -5.14 2.00
N PRO A 52 1.01 -4.83 2.75
CA PRO A 52 1.24 -3.48 3.27
C PRO A 52 1.30 -2.42 2.16
N THR A 53 1.76 -2.80 0.96
CA THR A 53 1.77 -1.91 -0.21
C THR A 53 0.35 -1.57 -0.67
N GLY A 54 -0.55 -2.56 -0.74
CA GLY A 54 -1.98 -2.33 -0.96
C GLY A 54 -2.62 -1.44 0.10
N PHE A 55 -2.28 -1.65 1.38
CA PHE A 55 -2.76 -0.80 2.47
C PHE A 55 -2.26 0.64 2.37
N ALA A 56 -1.02 0.86 1.91
CA ALA A 56 -0.51 2.20 1.68
C ALA A 56 -1.31 2.94 0.60
N LEU A 57 -1.64 2.26 -0.52
CA LEU A 57 -2.48 2.82 -1.58
C LEU A 57 -3.85 3.24 -1.06
N ALA A 58 -4.50 2.40 -0.26
CA ALA A 58 -5.78 2.74 0.38
C ALA A 58 -5.66 3.84 1.45
N ALA A 59 -4.50 3.97 2.10
CA ALA A 59 -4.26 4.97 3.13
C ALA A 59 -3.97 6.37 2.56
N TYR A 60 -3.43 6.48 1.34
CA TYR A 60 -3.11 7.80 0.75
C TYR A 60 -4.32 8.74 0.62
N PRO A 61 -5.50 8.30 0.13
CA PRO A 61 -6.73 9.09 0.20
C PRO A 61 -7.03 9.64 1.60
N VAL A 62 -6.92 8.79 2.63
CA VAL A 62 -7.14 9.18 4.03
C VAL A 62 -6.12 10.25 4.46
N GLY A 63 -4.85 10.07 4.08
CA GLY A 63 -3.80 11.04 4.37
C GLY A 63 -4.04 12.41 3.71
N VAL A 64 -4.64 12.44 2.52
CA VAL A 64 -5.01 13.69 1.84
C VAL A 64 -6.18 14.37 2.55
N GLU A 65 -7.26 13.64 2.84
CA GLU A 65 -8.45 14.17 3.52
C GLU A 65 -8.14 14.66 4.95
N ARG A 66 -7.19 14.01 5.63
CA ARG A 66 -6.74 14.41 6.97
C ARG A 66 -5.64 15.49 6.95
N GLY A 67 -5.19 15.93 5.78
CA GLY A 67 -4.11 16.92 5.65
C GLY A 67 -2.74 16.42 6.13
N PHE A 68 -2.52 15.11 6.20
CA PHE A 68 -1.22 14.52 6.54
C PHE A 68 -0.24 14.61 5.36
N ILE A 69 -0.76 14.59 4.13
CA ILE A 69 -0.02 14.85 2.89
C ILE A 69 -0.85 15.73 1.96
N THR A 70 -0.18 16.40 1.02
CA THR A 70 -0.88 17.06 -0.09
C THR A 70 -1.41 16.02 -1.08
N ARG A 71 -2.46 16.39 -1.83
CA ARG A 71 -2.99 15.53 -2.89
C ARG A 71 -1.93 15.14 -3.92
N ASN A 72 -1.12 16.10 -4.37
CA ASN A 72 -0.04 15.84 -5.33
C ASN A 72 0.99 14.83 -4.79
N ALA A 73 1.30 14.87 -3.48
CA ALA A 73 2.16 13.87 -2.87
C ALA A 73 1.52 12.48 -2.87
N GLY A 74 0.20 12.40 -2.62
CA GLY A 74 -0.56 11.15 -2.71
C GLY A 74 -0.62 10.58 -4.13
N VAL A 75 -0.88 11.43 -5.13
CA VAL A 75 -0.86 11.08 -6.56
C VAL A 75 0.51 10.54 -6.97
N LYS A 76 1.60 11.24 -6.63
CA LYS A 76 2.96 10.81 -6.95
C LYS A 76 3.28 9.42 -6.38
N ARG A 77 2.98 9.20 -5.09
CA ARG A 77 3.22 7.90 -4.43
C ARG A 77 2.39 6.77 -5.04
N THR A 78 1.13 7.05 -5.37
CA THR A 78 0.24 6.10 -6.04
C THR A 78 0.79 5.71 -7.40
N LEU A 79 1.13 6.69 -8.24
CA LEU A 79 1.69 6.45 -9.58
C LEU A 79 3.00 5.69 -9.55
N THR A 80 3.93 6.02 -8.64
CA THR A 80 5.17 5.26 -8.47
C THR A 80 4.87 3.77 -8.28
N THR A 81 3.94 3.45 -7.38
CA THR A 81 3.58 2.08 -7.03
C THR A 81 2.92 1.36 -8.22
N LEU A 82 1.90 1.98 -8.84
CA LEU A 82 1.18 1.36 -9.95
C LEU A 82 2.08 1.17 -11.18
N ARG A 83 2.94 2.14 -11.49
CA ARG A 83 3.92 2.03 -12.58
C ARG A 83 4.92 0.91 -12.33
N PHE A 84 5.36 0.72 -11.07
CA PHE A 84 6.21 -0.41 -10.74
C PHE A 84 5.52 -1.75 -11.04
N PHE A 85 4.33 -1.99 -10.48
CA PHE A 85 3.63 -3.26 -10.67
C PHE A 85 3.25 -3.53 -12.13
N TRP A 86 2.83 -2.49 -12.86
CA TRP A 86 2.52 -2.58 -14.29
C TRP A 86 3.73 -3.00 -15.15
N ASN A 87 4.92 -2.47 -14.85
CA ASN A 87 6.13 -2.77 -15.62
C ASN A 87 6.94 -3.94 -15.03
N SER A 88 6.46 -4.56 -13.94
CA SER A 88 7.21 -5.60 -13.23
C SER A 88 7.23 -6.92 -14.01
N PRO A 89 8.31 -7.73 -13.89
CA PRO A 89 8.39 -9.04 -14.52
C PRO A 89 7.24 -9.97 -14.12
N GLN A 90 6.52 -10.48 -15.12
CA GLN A 90 5.48 -11.49 -14.99
C GLN A 90 5.89 -12.74 -15.77
N GLY A 91 5.95 -13.90 -15.11
CA GLY A 91 6.35 -15.13 -15.80
C GLY A 91 6.63 -16.31 -14.87
N PRO A 92 6.97 -17.49 -15.44
CA PRO A 92 7.26 -18.71 -14.69
C PRO A 92 8.65 -18.72 -14.06
N GLU A 93 9.47 -17.68 -14.29
CA GLU A 93 10.81 -17.57 -13.73
C GLU A 93 10.76 -17.57 -12.20
N PRO A 94 11.73 -18.23 -11.54
CA PRO A 94 11.70 -18.42 -10.10
C PRO A 94 11.71 -17.11 -9.31
N ASP A 95 12.19 -16.01 -9.90
CA ASP A 95 12.34 -14.69 -9.31
C ASP A 95 11.50 -13.60 -10.00
N ALA A 96 10.53 -13.96 -10.85
CA ALA A 96 9.55 -13.01 -11.38
C ALA A 96 8.79 -12.30 -10.24
N THR A 97 8.39 -11.04 -10.44
CA THR A 97 7.58 -10.30 -9.44
C THR A 97 6.20 -10.94 -9.27
N GLY A 98 5.67 -11.50 -10.35
CA GLY A 98 4.41 -12.22 -10.32
C GLY A 98 4.24 -13.19 -11.47
N TYR A 99 3.09 -13.85 -11.51
CA TYR A 99 2.73 -14.79 -12.55
C TYR A 99 1.22 -14.80 -12.77
N LYS A 100 0.80 -14.71 -14.04
CA LYS A 100 -0.61 -14.72 -14.48
C LYS A 100 -1.47 -13.66 -13.78
N GLY A 101 -0.91 -12.47 -13.53
CA GLY A 101 -1.62 -11.35 -12.90
C GLY A 101 -1.62 -11.39 -11.37
N PHE A 102 -1.13 -12.47 -10.76
CA PHE A 102 -0.88 -12.51 -9.31
C PHE A 102 0.56 -12.13 -9.01
N TYR A 103 0.82 -11.73 -7.78
CA TYR A 103 2.13 -11.31 -7.29
C TYR A 103 2.61 -12.21 -6.14
N TYR A 104 3.92 -12.37 -6.04
CA TYR A 104 4.53 -13.11 -4.94
C TYR A 104 4.47 -12.30 -3.64
N HIS A 105 4.29 -13.00 -2.52
CA HIS A 105 4.14 -12.39 -1.19
C HIS A 105 5.27 -11.39 -0.90
N PHE A 106 6.52 -11.86 -1.03
CA PHE A 106 7.71 -11.07 -0.72
C PHE A 106 8.51 -10.72 -1.97
N LEU A 107 8.88 -9.45 -2.04
CA LEU A 107 9.73 -8.87 -3.08
C LEU A 107 10.99 -8.27 -2.46
N ASP A 108 12.09 -8.34 -3.19
CA ASP A 108 13.31 -7.61 -2.85
C ASP A 108 13.08 -6.11 -3.01
N MET A 109 13.58 -5.33 -2.04
CA MET A 109 13.34 -3.90 -1.95
C MET A 109 13.81 -3.13 -3.18
N ASN A 110 14.97 -3.50 -3.73
CA ASN A 110 15.63 -2.71 -4.77
C ASN A 110 15.21 -3.16 -6.16
N THR A 111 15.15 -4.47 -6.36
CA THR A 111 14.88 -5.06 -7.67
C THR A 111 13.40 -5.31 -7.93
N GLY A 112 12.59 -5.40 -6.86
CA GLY A 112 11.19 -5.78 -6.96
C GLY A 112 10.96 -7.23 -7.42
N ARG A 113 12.02 -8.04 -7.47
CA ARG A 113 11.96 -9.46 -7.83
C ARG A 113 11.54 -10.29 -6.62
N ARG A 114 10.92 -11.45 -6.84
CA ARG A 114 10.53 -12.33 -5.73
C ARG A 114 11.75 -12.67 -4.88
N THR A 115 11.58 -12.58 -3.57
CA THR A 115 12.61 -12.94 -2.60
C THR A 115 12.12 -14.01 -1.64
N GLY A 116 13.05 -14.87 -1.24
CA GLY A 116 12.73 -16.10 -0.51
C GLY A 116 11.92 -17.10 -1.35
N ASN A 117 11.68 -18.27 -0.77
CA ASN A 117 10.81 -19.29 -1.38
C ASN A 117 9.33 -19.03 -1.04
N CYS A 118 8.88 -17.78 -1.16
CA CYS A 118 7.50 -17.38 -0.83
C CYS A 118 6.52 -17.73 -1.94
N GLU A 119 5.26 -17.94 -1.60
CA GLU A 119 4.20 -18.32 -2.53
C GLU A 119 3.77 -17.19 -3.46
N LEU A 120 3.22 -17.57 -4.62
CA LEU A 120 2.41 -16.68 -5.43
C LEU A 120 1.10 -16.46 -4.65
N SER A 121 0.89 -15.25 -4.13
CA SER A 121 -0.12 -15.01 -3.10
C SER A 121 -1.36 -14.35 -3.69
N THR A 122 -2.43 -15.13 -3.81
CA THR A 122 -3.71 -14.64 -4.33
C THR A 122 -4.36 -13.65 -3.37
N ILE A 123 -4.25 -13.88 -2.06
CA ILE A 123 -4.82 -13.00 -1.03
C ILE A 123 -4.07 -11.67 -0.98
N ASP A 124 -2.74 -11.69 -1.04
CA ASP A 124 -1.97 -10.44 -0.96
C ASP A 124 -2.09 -9.62 -2.25
N SER A 125 -2.18 -10.30 -3.39
CA SER A 125 -2.55 -9.66 -4.67
C SER A 125 -3.93 -8.99 -4.57
N THR A 126 -4.89 -9.64 -3.90
CA THR A 126 -6.23 -9.07 -3.72
C THR A 126 -6.18 -7.77 -2.90
N PHE A 127 -5.39 -7.72 -1.83
CA PHE A 127 -5.22 -6.49 -1.04
C PHE A 127 -4.48 -5.39 -1.81
N LEU A 128 -3.49 -5.75 -2.63
CA LEU A 128 -2.80 -4.81 -3.52
C LEU A 128 -3.80 -4.16 -4.49
N ILE A 129 -4.58 -4.97 -5.19
CA ILE A 129 -5.55 -4.48 -6.19
C ILE A 129 -6.69 -3.70 -5.53
N ALA A 130 -7.20 -4.14 -4.38
CA ALA A 130 -8.20 -3.37 -3.63
C ALA A 130 -7.68 -1.98 -3.23
N GLY A 131 -6.40 -1.89 -2.84
CA GLY A 131 -5.74 -0.61 -2.58
C GLY A 131 -5.60 0.27 -3.82
N ALA A 132 -5.19 -0.33 -4.94
CA ALA A 132 -5.07 0.36 -6.23
C ALA A 132 -6.42 0.95 -6.69
N LEU A 133 -7.48 0.15 -6.65
CA LEU A 133 -8.83 0.59 -7.01
C LEU A 133 -9.34 1.68 -6.05
N THR A 134 -9.09 1.55 -4.75
CA THR A 134 -9.45 2.59 -3.77
C THR A 134 -8.78 3.92 -4.08
N ALA A 135 -7.49 3.89 -4.44
CA ALA A 135 -6.75 5.08 -4.84
C ALA A 135 -7.30 5.66 -6.16
N ALA A 136 -7.61 4.82 -7.15
CA ALA A 136 -8.17 5.23 -8.43
C ALA A 136 -9.53 5.92 -8.32
N GLU A 137 -10.42 5.42 -7.46
CA GLU A 137 -11.72 6.05 -7.19
C GLU A 137 -11.58 7.43 -6.54
N TYR A 138 -10.58 7.62 -5.67
CA TYR A 138 -10.34 8.89 -4.99
C TYR A 138 -9.57 9.91 -5.85
N PHE A 139 -8.55 9.44 -6.58
CA PHE A 139 -7.74 10.24 -7.50
C PHE A 139 -8.41 10.31 -8.88
N ASN A 140 -9.54 11.03 -8.91
CA ASN A 140 -10.46 11.11 -10.05
C ASN A 140 -10.55 12.49 -10.73
N ARG A 141 -9.62 13.42 -10.48
CA ARG A 141 -9.61 14.73 -11.14
C ARG A 141 -9.25 14.59 -12.62
N ASP A 142 -9.64 15.61 -13.39
CA ASP A 142 -9.31 15.73 -14.80
C ASP A 142 -7.87 16.26 -14.98
N THR A 143 -6.89 15.43 -14.61
CA THR A 143 -5.46 15.67 -14.80
C THR A 143 -4.79 14.42 -15.36
N GLU A 144 -3.75 14.59 -16.17
CA GLU A 144 -3.03 13.48 -16.81
C GLU A 144 -2.59 12.41 -15.80
N ASP A 145 -2.00 12.83 -14.69
CA ASP A 145 -1.54 11.93 -13.64
C ASP A 145 -2.68 11.11 -13.01
N GLU A 146 -3.82 11.74 -12.69
CA GLU A 146 -4.94 11.05 -12.07
C GLU A 146 -5.70 10.17 -13.08
N HIS A 147 -5.76 10.55 -14.36
CA HIS A 147 -6.21 9.67 -15.45
C HIS A 147 -5.33 8.42 -15.55
N GLN A 148 -4.02 8.58 -15.44
CA GLN A 148 -3.10 7.45 -15.49
C GLN A 148 -3.25 6.52 -14.28
N ILE A 149 -3.51 7.04 -13.08
CA ILE A 149 -3.82 6.20 -11.91
C ILE A 149 -4.98 5.26 -12.22
N ARG A 150 -6.09 5.80 -12.74
CA ARG A 150 -7.29 4.99 -13.06
C ARG A 150 -7.01 3.98 -14.16
N THR A 151 -6.28 4.38 -15.20
CA THR A 151 -5.89 3.48 -16.29
C THR A 151 -5.03 2.31 -15.80
N LEU A 152 -4.03 2.57 -14.96
CA LEU A 152 -3.15 1.52 -14.44
C LEU A 152 -3.85 0.63 -13.43
N ALA A 153 -4.70 1.19 -12.57
CA ALA A 153 -5.45 0.39 -11.60
C ALA A 153 -6.44 -0.56 -12.30
N ASP A 154 -7.15 -0.10 -13.33
CA ASP A 154 -8.06 -0.92 -14.13
C ASP A 154 -7.30 -2.01 -14.89
N ALA A 155 -6.15 -1.68 -15.49
CA ALA A 155 -5.36 -2.66 -16.24
C ALA A 155 -4.69 -3.73 -15.35
N LEU A 156 -4.54 -3.47 -14.05
CA LEU A 156 -4.03 -4.41 -13.06
C LEU A 156 -5.13 -5.31 -12.44
N TYR A 157 -6.41 -4.92 -12.55
CA TYR A 157 -7.57 -5.65 -12.03
C TYR A 157 -8.08 -6.71 -13.02
#